data_AF-A0A067PCQ2-F1
#
_entry.id   AF-A0A067PCQ2-F1
#
_cell.length_a   1.000
_cell.length_b   1.000
_cell.length_c   1.000
_cell.angle_alpha   90.00
_cell.angle_beta   90.00
_cell.angle_gamma   90.00
#
_symmetry.space_group_name_H-M   'P 1'
#
loop_
_entity.id
_entity.type
_entity.pdbx_description
1 polymer ?
#
loop_
_entity_poly.entity_id
_entity_poly.type
_entity_poly.pdbx_seq_one_letter_code
_entity_poly.pdbx_strand_id
1 'polypeptide(L)'
;MEVKLDKLSKLRLEMLKQVVDYYVIPNQNSHGSRPLRSGDWRVESVASGFSATSAIAIISQSTLHLFVDDGEVARVNRYFLREDRWTVLPIGQKLWIDWIVRNCVGCTIGLDSRLFTHLQIRALESSIQSHQAAITPKFLDEIMVDMFWERQKYLSDSVQLVAEAWSRVESLRRWIVSSHASAALLITPLSIGNHSESLKSRDASDPNPSAYVLHINANPLPESHLYVDQSVCALFWRLDSMKIEAAKVIQQLKKMGVLVSSYQEVYGFLRRRRQEGVKRKEDEKQQAEKKLAESKARQMLGINRMSRLLPKSSEKPGNNWRTPRMPSRARSATSFASFQLRGLQT
;
A
#
# COMPACT_ATOMS: atom_id res chain seq x y z
N MET A 1 -9.09 28.98 -36.88
CA MET A 1 -8.70 29.23 -35.49
C MET A 1 -9.12 28.03 -34.67
N GLU A 2 -8.18 27.25 -34.17
CA GLU A 2 -8.47 26.15 -33.25
C GLU A 2 -8.88 26.77 -31.91
N VAL A 3 -10.15 26.61 -31.52
CA VAL A 3 -10.61 27.09 -30.21
C VAL A 3 -9.96 26.20 -29.17
N LYS A 4 -8.92 26.72 -28.50
CA LYS A 4 -8.21 25.99 -27.45
C LYS A 4 -9.14 25.87 -26.25
N LEU A 5 -9.82 24.73 -26.14
CA LEU A 5 -10.66 24.40 -24.98
C LEU A 5 -9.81 24.45 -23.71
N ASP A 6 -10.36 25.11 -22.69
CA ASP A 6 -9.77 25.08 -21.35
C ASP A 6 -9.76 23.65 -20.78
N LYS A 7 -8.86 23.39 -19.84
CA LYS A 7 -8.64 22.08 -19.20
C LYS A 7 -9.92 21.52 -18.57
N LEU A 8 -10.74 22.36 -17.93
CA LEU A 8 -12.02 21.92 -17.37
C LEU A 8 -12.99 21.47 -18.47
N SER A 9 -12.98 22.15 -19.62
CA SER A 9 -13.83 21.77 -20.75
C SER A 9 -13.37 20.46 -21.40
N LYS A 10 -12.05 20.24 -21.51
CA LYS A 10 -11.49 18.95 -21.96
C LYS A 10 -11.88 17.80 -21.03
N LEU A 11 -11.82 18.03 -19.71
CA LEU A 11 -12.28 17.03 -18.74
C LEU A 11 -13.76 16.67 -18.93
N ARG A 12 -14.63 17.67 -19.11
CA ARG A 12 -16.07 17.44 -19.33
C ARG A 12 -16.35 16.63 -20.59
N LEU A 13 -15.56 16.83 -21.65
CA LEU A 13 -15.63 15.99 -22.86
C LEU A 13 -15.25 14.53 -22.56
N GLU A 14 -14.19 14.29 -21.78
CA GLU A 14 -13.83 12.93 -21.34
C GLU A 14 -14.91 12.29 -20.44
N MET A 15 -15.54 13.08 -19.56
CA MET A 15 -16.66 12.62 -18.75
C MET A 15 -17.85 12.18 -19.60
N LEU A 16 -18.19 12.93 -20.67
CA LEU A 16 -19.26 12.56 -21.61
C LEU A 16 -18.95 11.25 -22.33
N LYS A 17 -17.73 11.08 -22.84
CA LYS A 17 -17.30 9.83 -23.50
C LYS A 17 -17.43 8.62 -22.58
N GLN A 18 -17.16 8.82 -21.30
CA GLN A 18 -17.20 7.78 -20.28
C GLN A 18 -18.56 7.68 -19.58
N VAL A 19 -19.59 8.43 -19.99
CA VAL A 19 -20.93 8.41 -19.39
C VAL A 19 -20.86 8.62 -17.87
N VAL A 20 -20.19 9.69 -17.46
CA VAL A 20 -20.03 10.10 -16.06
C VAL A 20 -20.68 11.47 -15.85
N ASP A 21 -21.61 11.54 -14.91
CA ASP A 21 -22.32 12.79 -14.58
C ASP A 21 -21.48 13.66 -13.65
N TYR A 22 -20.85 13.03 -12.65
CA TYR A 22 -19.97 13.69 -11.68
C TYR A 22 -18.62 12.98 -11.60
N TYR A 23 -17.52 13.73 -11.63
CA TYR A 23 -16.18 13.19 -11.46
C TYR A 23 -15.51 13.76 -10.22
N VAL A 24 -14.97 12.89 -9.37
CA VAL A 24 -14.34 13.28 -8.09
C VAL A 24 -12.82 13.15 -8.20
N ILE A 25 -12.12 14.26 -7.95
CA ILE A 25 -10.67 14.35 -8.04
C ILE A 25 -10.12 14.81 -6.68
N PRO A 26 -9.48 13.92 -5.90
CA PRO A 26 -8.76 14.34 -4.71
C PRO A 26 -7.39 14.92 -5.08
N ASN A 27 -6.90 15.88 -4.30
CA ASN A 27 -5.54 16.39 -4.44
C ASN A 27 -4.56 15.43 -3.75
N GLN A 28 -4.39 14.25 -4.34
CA GLN A 28 -3.54 13.16 -3.87
C GLN A 28 -2.91 12.43 -5.06
N ASN A 29 -1.83 11.69 -4.80
CA ASN A 29 -1.23 10.78 -5.77
C ASN A 29 -1.58 9.32 -5.46
N SER A 30 -1.17 8.40 -6.34
CA SER A 30 -1.45 6.96 -6.19
C SER A 30 -0.79 6.27 -5.00
N HIS A 31 0.04 7.01 -4.26
CA HIS A 31 0.82 6.51 -3.14
C HIS A 31 0.41 7.13 -1.80
N GLY A 32 -0.52 8.10 -1.81
CA GLY A 32 -0.87 8.91 -0.65
C GLY A 32 0.30 9.74 -0.10
N SER A 33 1.36 9.95 -0.88
CA SER A 33 2.56 10.64 -0.43
C SER A 33 2.44 12.15 -0.54
N ARG A 34 3.14 12.86 0.35
CA ARG A 34 3.31 14.31 0.31
C ARG A 34 4.81 14.66 0.43
N PRO A 35 5.27 15.78 -0.17
CA PRO A 35 4.51 16.69 -1.03
C PRO A 35 4.16 16.07 -2.40
N LEU A 36 3.15 16.64 -3.07
CA LEU A 36 2.77 16.22 -4.43
C LEU A 36 3.75 16.76 -5.47
N ARG A 37 4.02 15.97 -6.50
CA ARG A 37 4.80 16.38 -7.67
C ARG A 37 3.95 17.24 -8.61
N SER A 38 4.56 18.07 -9.47
CA SER A 38 3.85 18.93 -10.44
C SER A 38 2.79 18.14 -11.24
N GLY A 39 3.13 16.91 -11.66
CA GLY A 39 2.22 16.01 -12.38
C GLY A 39 1.10 15.35 -11.54
N ASP A 40 1.09 15.54 -10.21
CA ASP A 40 0.06 15.05 -9.29
C ASP A 40 -0.96 16.13 -8.90
N TRP A 41 -0.72 17.42 -9.21
CA TRP A 41 -1.61 18.55 -8.87
C TRP A 41 -2.84 18.61 -9.80
N ARG A 42 -3.64 17.55 -9.80
CA ARG A 42 -4.79 17.40 -10.71
C ARG A 42 -5.91 18.36 -10.40
N VAL A 43 -6.13 18.67 -9.13
CA VAL A 43 -7.13 19.67 -8.73
C VAL A 43 -6.73 21.04 -9.27
N GLU A 44 -5.46 21.42 -9.14
CA GLU A 44 -4.94 22.68 -9.68
C GLU A 44 -5.14 22.77 -11.20
N SER A 45 -4.90 21.66 -11.92
CA SER A 45 -5.10 21.57 -13.37
C SER A 45 -6.52 21.93 -13.80
N VAL A 46 -7.54 21.57 -13.02
CA VAL A 46 -8.96 21.74 -13.38
C VAL A 46 -9.60 22.94 -12.68
N ALA A 47 -8.95 23.47 -11.64
CA ALA A 47 -9.40 24.61 -10.85
C ALA A 47 -8.70 25.92 -11.27
N SER A 48 -8.50 26.12 -12.58
CA SER A 48 -7.89 27.34 -13.16
C SER A 48 -6.52 27.71 -12.58
N GLY A 49 -5.74 26.73 -12.10
CA GLY A 49 -4.43 26.98 -11.49
C GLY A 49 -4.47 27.27 -9.99
N PHE A 50 -5.64 27.18 -9.35
CA PHE A 50 -5.72 27.29 -7.89
C PHE A 50 -5.10 26.06 -7.22
N SER A 51 -4.02 26.30 -6.49
CA SER A 51 -3.34 25.27 -5.71
C SER A 51 -3.76 25.32 -4.24
N ALA A 52 -4.04 24.16 -3.65
CA ALA A 52 -4.30 24.01 -2.23
C ALA A 52 -3.75 22.69 -1.72
N THR A 53 -3.17 22.69 -0.51
CA THR A 53 -2.54 21.49 0.06
C THR A 53 -3.54 20.35 0.23
N SER A 54 -4.72 20.64 0.75
CA SER A 54 -5.80 19.66 0.93
C SER A 54 -7.01 20.14 0.13
N ALA A 55 -7.35 19.39 -0.93
CA ALA A 55 -8.50 19.72 -1.75
C ALA A 55 -9.15 18.47 -2.37
N ILE A 56 -10.46 18.53 -2.60
CA ILE A 56 -11.20 17.59 -3.43
C ILE A 56 -12.07 18.41 -4.39
N ALA A 57 -11.98 18.14 -5.69
CA ALA A 57 -12.87 18.71 -6.68
C ALA A 57 -13.95 17.69 -7.05
N ILE A 58 -15.21 18.11 -7.06
CA ILE A 58 -16.33 17.37 -7.63
C ILE A 58 -16.84 18.17 -8.83
N ILE A 59 -16.74 17.59 -10.02
CA ILE A 59 -17.00 18.29 -11.28
C ILE A 59 -18.20 17.64 -11.95
N SER A 60 -19.14 18.47 -12.41
CA SER A 60 -20.23 18.06 -13.29
C SER A 60 -20.06 18.65 -14.68
N GLN A 61 -21.01 18.39 -15.57
CA GLN A 61 -21.05 19.01 -16.90
C GLN A 61 -21.17 20.55 -16.86
N SER A 62 -21.71 21.13 -15.79
CA SER A 62 -21.95 22.58 -15.69
C SER A 62 -21.26 23.25 -14.50
N THR A 63 -20.98 22.52 -13.42
CA THR A 63 -20.50 23.06 -12.15
C THR A 63 -19.17 22.46 -11.72
N LEU A 64 -18.50 23.15 -10.79
CA LEU A 64 -17.33 22.67 -10.07
C LEU A 64 -17.53 22.95 -8.58
N HIS A 65 -17.40 21.92 -7.75
CA HIS A 65 -17.50 22.04 -6.30
C HIS A 65 -16.13 21.71 -5.70
N LEU A 66 -15.49 22.69 -5.07
CA LEU A 66 -14.15 22.55 -4.50
C LEU A 66 -14.23 22.50 -2.98
N PHE A 67 -13.83 21.38 -2.40
CA PHE A 67 -13.72 21.17 -0.96
C PHE A 67 -12.30 21.45 -0.53
N VAL A 68 -12.07 22.35 0.43
CA VAL A 68 -10.75 22.81 0.90
C VAL A 68 -10.71 22.98 2.41
N ASP A 69 -9.53 22.96 3.04
CA ASP A 69 -9.40 23.22 4.48
C ASP A 69 -10.08 24.55 4.89
N ASP A 70 -10.71 24.59 6.07
CA ASP A 70 -11.51 25.73 6.55
C ASP A 70 -10.75 27.06 6.47
N GLY A 71 -9.46 27.05 6.79
CA GLY A 71 -8.59 28.23 6.72
C GLY A 71 -8.36 28.75 5.30
N GLU A 72 -8.53 27.90 4.29
CA GLU A 72 -8.30 28.24 2.88
C GLU A 72 -9.55 28.81 2.21
N VAL A 73 -10.75 28.54 2.74
CA VAL A 73 -12.05 28.91 2.13
C VAL A 73 -12.10 30.38 1.70
N ALA A 74 -11.67 31.30 2.55
CA ALA A 74 -11.66 32.74 2.23
C ALA A 74 -10.69 33.09 1.08
N ARG A 75 -9.53 32.42 1.01
CA ARG A 75 -8.56 32.60 -0.08
C ARG A 75 -9.13 32.11 -1.40
N VAL A 76 -9.82 30.98 -1.37
CA VAL A 76 -10.41 30.33 -2.55
C VAL A 76 -11.58 31.14 -3.08
N ASN A 77 -12.48 31.59 -2.20
CA ASN A 77 -13.60 32.45 -2.59
C ASN A 77 -13.13 33.74 -3.25
N ARG A 78 -12.04 34.36 -2.75
CA ARG A 78 -11.42 35.52 -3.40
C ARG A 78 -10.83 35.21 -4.78
N TYR A 79 -10.27 34.01 -4.94
CA TYR A 79 -9.69 33.58 -6.21
C TYR A 79 -10.77 33.34 -7.29
N PHE A 80 -11.93 32.80 -6.92
CA PHE A 80 -13.03 32.47 -7.83
C PHE A 80 -14.20 33.47 -7.84
N LEU A 81 -13.99 34.72 -7.43
CA LEU A 81 -15.05 35.75 -7.37
C LEU A 81 -15.83 35.98 -8.67
N ARG A 82 -15.33 35.49 -9.81
CA ARG A 82 -15.92 35.68 -11.15
C ARG A 82 -16.54 34.41 -11.74
N GLU A 83 -16.51 33.30 -11.02
CA GLU A 83 -16.92 32.00 -11.52
C GLU A 83 -18.24 31.55 -10.88
N ASP A 84 -19.37 32.00 -11.44
CA ASP A 84 -20.72 31.78 -10.86
C ASP A 84 -21.12 30.30 -10.70
N ARG A 85 -20.42 29.39 -11.39
CA ARG A 85 -20.71 27.94 -11.35
C ARG A 85 -19.77 27.15 -10.45
N TRP A 86 -18.95 27.85 -9.68
CA TRP A 86 -17.96 27.26 -8.80
C TRP A 86 -18.39 27.50 -7.36
N THR A 87 -18.47 26.43 -6.57
CA THR A 87 -18.78 26.55 -5.14
C THR A 87 -17.61 26.05 -4.33
N VAL A 88 -17.25 26.81 -3.30
CA VAL A 88 -16.20 26.41 -2.35
C VAL A 88 -16.85 25.96 -1.06
N LEU A 89 -16.44 24.79 -0.57
CA LEU A 89 -16.93 24.20 0.67
C LEU A 89 -15.76 23.81 1.57
N PRO A 90 -15.94 23.81 2.91
CA PRO A 90 -14.96 23.26 3.83
C PRO A 90 -14.76 21.75 3.59
N ILE A 91 -13.53 21.26 3.71
CA ILE A 91 -13.18 19.86 3.50
C ILE A 91 -13.35 19.07 4.80
N GLY A 92 -14.05 17.96 4.67
CA GLY A 92 -14.13 16.91 5.67
C GLY A 92 -14.51 15.63 4.96
N GLN A 93 -13.95 14.49 5.37
CA GLN A 93 -14.22 13.23 4.68
C GLN A 93 -15.72 12.91 4.61
N LYS A 94 -16.44 13.18 5.70
CA LYS A 94 -17.90 13.06 5.73
C LYS A 94 -18.57 14.11 4.86
N LEU A 95 -18.09 15.36 4.85
CA LEU A 95 -18.71 16.47 4.13
C LEU A 95 -18.82 16.23 2.63
N TRP A 96 -17.77 15.78 1.95
CA TRP A 96 -17.83 15.55 0.50
C TRP A 96 -18.65 14.29 0.14
N ILE A 97 -18.59 13.24 0.98
CA ILE A 97 -19.42 12.04 0.82
C ILE A 97 -20.90 12.37 1.02
N ASP A 98 -21.23 13.10 2.08
CA ASP A 98 -22.59 13.55 2.39
C ASP A 98 -23.10 14.48 1.28
N TRP A 99 -22.24 15.34 0.74
CA TRP A 99 -22.56 16.16 -0.42
C TRP A 99 -22.93 15.30 -1.62
N ILE A 100 -22.13 14.28 -1.95
CA ILE A 100 -22.42 13.35 -3.04
C ILE A 100 -23.78 12.68 -2.84
N VAL A 101 -24.02 12.13 -1.66
CA VAL A 101 -25.25 11.38 -1.37
C VAL A 101 -26.50 12.25 -1.50
N ARG A 102 -26.39 13.54 -1.14
CA ARG A 102 -27.51 14.49 -1.22
C ARG A 102 -27.73 15.07 -2.62
N ASN A 103 -26.66 15.29 -3.39
CA ASN A 103 -26.71 16.07 -4.63
C ASN A 103 -26.60 15.25 -5.92
N CYS A 104 -26.18 13.98 -5.83
CA CYS A 104 -25.92 13.14 -7.01
C CYS A 104 -26.93 11.99 -7.16
N VAL A 105 -28.13 12.09 -6.58
CA VAL A 105 -29.17 11.04 -6.67
C VAL A 105 -29.58 10.84 -8.13
N GLY A 106 -29.58 9.59 -8.59
CA GLY A 106 -29.87 9.22 -9.97
C GLY A 106 -28.67 9.36 -10.93
N CYS A 107 -27.50 9.78 -10.42
CA CYS A 107 -26.32 10.06 -11.24
C CYS A 107 -25.24 8.99 -11.15
N THR A 108 -24.41 8.93 -12.19
CA THR A 108 -23.19 8.13 -12.26
C THR A 108 -21.99 8.96 -11.81
N ILE A 109 -21.24 8.42 -10.84
CA ILE A 109 -20.08 9.10 -10.25
C ILE A 109 -18.80 8.40 -10.66
N GLY A 110 -17.98 9.07 -11.44
CA GLY A 110 -16.65 8.61 -11.83
C GLY A 110 -15.66 8.76 -10.68
N LEU A 111 -14.96 7.67 -10.38
CA LEU A 111 -13.91 7.60 -9.36
C LEU A 111 -12.68 6.93 -9.95
N ASP A 112 -11.49 7.46 -9.64
CA ASP A 112 -10.25 6.75 -9.93
C ASP A 112 -9.77 5.97 -8.71
N SER A 113 -9.79 4.63 -8.80
CA SER A 113 -9.43 3.75 -7.68
C SER A 113 -7.99 3.94 -7.17
N ARG A 114 -7.10 4.56 -7.94
CA ARG A 114 -5.71 4.83 -7.53
C ARG A 114 -5.62 6.06 -6.65
N LEU A 115 -6.56 7.00 -6.76
CA LEU A 115 -6.52 8.29 -6.07
C LEU A 115 -7.25 8.28 -4.72
N PHE A 116 -8.02 7.24 -4.44
CA PHE A 116 -8.74 7.07 -3.18
C PHE A 116 -8.18 5.91 -2.37
N THR A 117 -8.16 6.09 -1.05
CA THR A 117 -7.89 5.00 -0.12
C THR A 117 -9.08 4.04 -0.07
N HIS A 118 -8.81 2.76 0.26
CA HIS A 118 -9.86 1.77 0.47
C HIS A 118 -10.89 2.23 1.53
N LEU A 119 -10.44 2.90 2.60
CA LEU A 119 -11.33 3.40 3.65
C LEU A 119 -12.27 4.50 3.14
N GLN A 120 -11.80 5.40 2.27
CA GLN A 120 -12.65 6.42 1.66
C GLN A 120 -13.73 5.82 0.78
N ILE A 121 -13.35 4.84 -0.07
CA ILE A 121 -14.31 4.14 -0.92
C ILE A 121 -15.35 3.39 -0.08
N ARG A 122 -14.94 2.68 0.97
CA ARG A 122 -15.88 1.98 1.86
C ARG A 122 -16.83 2.91 2.60
N ALA A 123 -16.34 4.08 3.02
CA ALA A 123 -17.19 5.09 3.63
C ALA A 123 -18.23 5.63 2.63
N LEU A 124 -17.83 5.87 1.39
CA LEU A 124 -18.75 6.29 0.32
C LEU A 124 -19.81 5.22 0.02
N GLU A 125 -19.39 3.97 -0.19
CA GLU A 125 -20.30 2.85 -0.44
C GLU A 125 -21.30 2.65 0.71
N SER A 126 -20.81 2.71 1.95
CA SER A 126 -21.67 2.59 3.14
C SER A 126 -22.68 3.73 3.24
N SER A 127 -22.28 4.95 2.88
CA SER A 127 -23.17 6.13 2.90
C SER A 127 -24.22 6.08 1.80
N ILE A 128 -23.86 5.62 0.58
CA ILE A 128 -24.81 5.39 -0.51
C ILE A 128 -25.84 4.34 -0.09
N GLN A 129 -25.39 3.23 0.50
CA GLN A 129 -26.26 2.15 0.94
C GLN A 129 -27.19 2.60 2.08
N SER A 130 -26.68 3.33 3.08
CA SER A 130 -27.48 3.75 4.24
C SER A 130 -28.58 4.75 3.89
N HIS A 131 -28.34 5.61 2.89
CA HIS A 131 -29.32 6.59 2.42
C HIS A 131 -30.21 6.05 1.29
N GLN A 132 -30.03 4.79 0.88
CA GLN A 132 -30.72 4.17 -0.27
C GLN A 132 -30.64 5.06 -1.53
N ALA A 133 -29.53 5.78 -1.69
CA ALA A 133 -29.37 6.73 -2.75
C ALA A 133 -29.17 5.96 -4.07
N ALA A 134 -29.95 6.29 -5.09
CA ALA A 134 -29.83 5.71 -6.42
C ALA A 134 -28.60 6.27 -7.16
N ILE A 135 -27.41 6.04 -6.60
CA ILE A 135 -26.13 6.54 -7.08
C ILE A 135 -25.34 5.37 -7.65
N THR A 136 -24.72 5.55 -8.81
CA THR A 136 -23.91 4.51 -9.46
C THR A 136 -22.42 4.90 -9.45
N PRO A 137 -21.60 4.38 -8.51
CA PRO A 137 -20.15 4.55 -8.57
C PRO A 137 -19.59 3.81 -9.78
N LYS A 138 -18.82 4.53 -10.61
CA LYS A 138 -18.10 3.99 -11.76
C LYS A 138 -16.60 4.16 -11.54
N PHE A 139 -15.90 3.04 -11.34
CA PHE A 139 -14.45 3.04 -11.27
C PHE A 139 -13.84 3.09 -12.66
N LEU A 140 -12.95 4.05 -12.86
CA LEU A 140 -12.31 4.31 -14.15
C LEU A 140 -10.99 3.56 -14.27
N ASP A 141 -10.68 3.11 -15.49
CA ASP A 141 -9.41 2.47 -15.81
C ASP A 141 -8.26 3.48 -15.94
N GLU A 142 -8.58 4.70 -16.38
CA GLU A 142 -7.64 5.80 -16.63
C GLU A 142 -8.04 7.07 -15.88
N ILE A 143 -7.04 7.83 -15.42
CA ILE A 143 -7.27 9.11 -14.76
C ILE A 143 -7.59 10.12 -15.86
N MET A 144 -8.85 10.55 -15.97
CA MET A 144 -9.28 11.42 -17.08
C MET A 144 -8.47 12.72 -17.20
N VAL A 145 -8.00 13.28 -16.08
CA VAL A 145 -7.16 14.49 -16.08
C VAL A 145 -5.85 14.25 -16.83
N ASP A 146 -5.26 13.06 -16.68
CA ASP A 146 -3.98 12.70 -17.27
C ASP A 146 -4.09 12.50 -18.79
N MET A 147 -5.32 12.42 -19.36
CA MET A 147 -5.56 12.27 -20.81
C MET A 147 -5.25 13.55 -21.60
N PHE A 148 -5.35 14.71 -20.95
CA PHE A 148 -5.07 16.01 -21.56
C PHE A 148 -4.05 16.85 -20.78
N TRP A 149 -3.64 16.39 -19.60
CA TRP A 149 -2.57 16.98 -18.81
C TRP A 149 -1.33 16.09 -18.86
N GLU A 150 -0.29 16.58 -19.52
CA GLU A 150 0.98 15.87 -19.55
C GLU A 150 1.64 15.89 -18.17
N ARG A 151 1.84 14.71 -17.61
CA ARG A 151 2.70 14.54 -16.44
C ARG A 151 4.14 14.83 -16.83
N GLN A 152 4.75 15.77 -16.12
CA GLN A 152 6.19 15.95 -16.21
C GLN A 152 6.90 14.66 -15.81
N LYS A 153 7.78 14.16 -16.67
CA LYS A 153 8.59 12.98 -16.38
C LYS A 153 9.64 13.36 -15.35
N TYR A 154 9.49 12.86 -14.14
CA TYR A 154 10.50 12.99 -13.10
C TYR A 154 11.51 11.87 -13.24
N LEU A 155 12.68 12.20 -13.79
CA LEU A 155 13.81 11.29 -13.83
C LEU A 155 14.59 11.48 -12.53
N SER A 156 14.83 10.40 -11.79
CA SER A 156 15.74 10.42 -10.64
C SER A 156 17.15 10.67 -11.13
N ASP A 157 17.83 11.67 -10.59
CA ASP A 157 19.17 12.07 -11.02
C ASP A 157 20.23 11.08 -10.55
N SER A 158 20.08 10.58 -9.32
CA SER A 158 20.92 9.54 -8.74
C SER A 158 20.08 8.49 -8.02
N VAL A 159 20.53 7.23 -8.07
CA VAL A 159 19.86 6.11 -7.39
C VAL A 159 20.89 5.19 -6.76
N GLN A 160 20.80 4.97 -5.45
CA GLN A 160 21.73 4.14 -4.69
C GLN A 160 21.01 3.26 -3.68
N LEU A 161 21.46 2.01 -3.54
CA LEU A 161 21.00 1.10 -2.50
C LEU A 161 21.87 1.27 -1.26
N VAL A 162 21.27 1.60 -0.12
CA VAL A 162 22.00 1.67 1.16
C VAL A 162 22.13 0.27 1.75
N ALA A 163 23.22 0.03 2.49
CA ALA A 163 23.47 -1.24 3.16
C ALA A 163 22.30 -1.69 4.07
N GLU A 164 22.24 -3.00 4.34
CA GLU A 164 21.29 -3.65 5.25
C GLU A 164 19.80 -3.67 4.80
N ALA A 165 19.51 -3.41 3.53
CA ALA A 165 18.15 -3.54 2.99
C ALA A 165 17.51 -4.91 3.29
N TRP A 166 18.30 -5.98 3.19
CA TRP A 166 17.78 -7.34 3.31
C TRP A 166 17.45 -7.76 4.74
N SER A 167 18.25 -7.37 5.73
CA SER A 167 17.96 -7.69 7.15
C SER A 167 16.63 -7.09 7.61
N ARG A 168 16.25 -5.93 7.05
CA ARG A 168 14.93 -5.31 7.25
C ARG A 168 13.80 -6.08 6.58
N VAL A 169 13.99 -6.52 5.33
CA VAL A 169 13.01 -7.40 4.64
C VAL A 169 12.78 -8.69 5.42
N GLU A 170 13.83 -9.32 5.94
CA GLU A 170 13.71 -10.53 6.76
C GLU A 170 12.99 -10.27 8.08
N SER A 171 13.29 -9.14 8.73
CA SER A 171 12.61 -8.75 9.96
C SER A 171 11.12 -8.49 9.73
N LEU A 172 10.79 -7.84 8.61
CA LEU A 172 9.40 -7.66 8.18
C LEU A 172 8.70 -8.99 7.91
N ARG A 173 9.36 -9.95 7.24
CA ARG A 173 8.82 -11.29 7.03
C ARG A 173 8.57 -12.03 8.33
N ARG A 174 9.51 -11.98 9.28
CA ARG A 174 9.33 -12.57 10.62
C ARG A 174 8.13 -11.98 11.33
N TRP A 175 7.93 -10.66 11.23
CA TRP A 175 6.75 -9.98 11.78
C TRP A 175 5.44 -10.40 11.08
N ILE A 176 5.43 -10.56 9.76
CA ILE A 176 4.27 -11.06 9.00
C ILE A 176 3.89 -12.47 9.50
N VAL A 177 4.88 -13.35 9.69
CA VAL A 177 4.64 -14.71 10.20
C VAL A 177 4.12 -14.68 11.64
N SER A 178 4.73 -13.87 12.52
CA SER A 178 4.36 -13.82 13.94
C SER A 178 2.99 -13.19 14.18
N SER A 179 2.57 -12.23 13.35
CA SER A 179 1.27 -11.59 13.45
C SER A 179 0.09 -12.50 13.07
N HIS A 180 0.34 -13.76 12.67
CA HIS A 180 -0.67 -14.71 12.17
C HIS A 180 -1.47 -14.17 10.98
N ALA A 181 -1.03 -13.06 10.41
CA ALA A 181 -1.65 -12.49 9.25
C ALA A 181 -1.26 -13.40 8.08
N SER A 182 -2.25 -13.94 7.37
CA SER A 182 -2.03 -14.44 6.00
C SER A 182 -1.69 -13.29 5.03
N ALA A 183 -1.15 -12.18 5.54
CA ALA A 183 -1.10 -10.91 4.88
C ALA A 183 0.20 -10.75 4.10
N ALA A 184 0.05 -10.25 2.88
CA ALA A 184 1.11 -9.56 2.20
C ALA A 184 0.99 -8.06 2.48
N LEU A 185 2.11 -7.36 2.47
CA LEU A 185 2.15 -5.91 2.56
C LEU A 185 2.44 -5.32 1.18
N LEU A 186 1.71 -4.27 0.83
CA LEU A 186 2.04 -3.39 -0.28
C LEU A 186 2.51 -2.05 0.30
N ILE A 187 3.76 -1.74 0.05
CA ILE A 187 4.48 -0.63 0.68
C ILE A 187 4.72 0.45 -0.38
N THR A 188 4.48 1.71 -0.04
CA THR A 188 4.58 2.87 -0.94
C THR A 188 5.97 3.53 -0.88
N PRO A 189 6.35 4.41 -1.84
CA PRO A 189 7.70 4.92 -2.01
C PRO A 189 8.32 5.57 -0.78
N LEU A 190 7.51 6.28 0.02
CA LEU A 190 7.95 6.93 1.25
C LEU A 190 8.35 5.96 2.35
N SER A 191 8.04 4.68 2.21
CA SER A 191 8.48 3.62 3.11
C SER A 191 9.53 2.70 2.46
N ILE A 192 9.92 3.01 1.21
CA ILE A 192 10.92 2.28 0.43
C ILE A 192 12.27 3.04 0.45
N GLY A 193 12.26 4.38 0.40
CA GLY A 193 13.47 5.17 0.24
C GLY A 193 13.43 6.59 0.81
N ASN A 194 14.61 7.19 0.99
CA ASN A 194 14.81 8.54 1.51
C ASN A 194 14.95 9.57 0.36
N HIS A 195 14.36 10.75 0.52
CA HIS A 195 14.57 11.89 -0.39
C HIS A 195 15.88 12.60 -0.03
N SER A 196 16.80 12.78 -0.97
CA SER A 196 18.14 13.30 -0.64
C SER A 196 18.13 14.74 -0.13
N GLU A 197 17.17 15.59 -0.51
CA GLU A 197 17.07 16.95 0.03
C GLU A 197 16.67 16.98 1.51
N SER A 198 16.04 15.92 2.04
CA SER A 198 15.79 15.81 3.47
C SER A 198 17.09 15.67 4.29
N LEU A 199 18.24 15.40 3.66
CA LEU A 199 19.55 15.40 4.34
C LEU A 199 20.10 16.82 4.58
N LYS A 200 19.59 17.86 3.93
CA LYS A 200 20.10 19.24 4.12
C LYS A 200 19.44 19.99 5.28
N SER A 201 18.26 19.56 5.73
CA SER A 201 17.49 20.23 6.79
C SER A 201 17.28 19.38 8.05
N ARG A 202 17.70 18.12 8.06
CA ARG A 202 17.73 17.29 9.27
C ARG A 202 19.10 17.37 9.89
N ASP A 203 19.16 17.83 11.14
CA ASP A 203 20.32 17.65 12.00
C ASP A 203 20.81 16.19 11.88
N ALA A 204 22.11 16.00 11.74
CA ALA A 204 22.79 14.70 11.62
C ALA A 204 22.59 13.78 12.86
N SER A 205 21.73 14.17 13.80
CA SER A 205 21.40 13.50 15.05
C SER A 205 20.08 12.73 15.03
N ASP A 206 19.22 12.83 13.99
CA ASP A 206 18.00 12.01 13.88
C ASP A 206 18.35 10.63 13.28
N PRO A 207 18.55 9.58 14.10
CA PRO A 207 19.26 8.38 13.71
C PRO A 207 18.28 7.27 13.36
N ASN A 208 17.18 7.58 12.65
CA ASN A 208 16.23 6.56 12.20
C ASN A 208 16.32 6.26 10.69
N PRO A 209 17.44 5.67 10.20
CA PRO A 209 17.47 4.96 8.92
C PRO A 209 16.64 3.65 8.96
N SER A 210 15.94 3.40 10.06
CA SER A 210 15.10 2.22 10.36
C SER A 210 13.70 2.27 9.71
N ALA A 211 13.27 3.40 9.16
CA ALA A 211 11.92 3.56 8.62
C ALA A 211 11.72 2.98 7.20
N TYR A 212 12.80 2.69 6.47
CA TYR A 212 12.74 2.28 5.06
C TYR A 212 13.08 0.82 4.88
N VAL A 213 12.21 0.06 4.20
CA VAL A 213 12.43 -1.39 4.03
C VAL A 213 13.65 -1.67 3.16
N LEU A 214 13.69 -1.13 1.94
CA LEU A 214 14.83 -1.32 1.04
C LEU A 214 15.90 -0.24 1.16
N HIS A 215 15.58 0.92 1.74
CA HIS A 215 16.48 2.07 1.89
C HIS A 215 17.19 2.43 0.57
N ILE A 216 16.38 2.70 -0.45
CA ILE A 216 16.86 3.23 -1.73
C ILE A 216 16.97 4.75 -1.60
N ASN A 217 18.16 5.30 -1.81
CA ASN A 217 18.36 6.74 -1.90
C ASN A 217 18.17 7.18 -3.34
N ALA A 218 17.22 8.07 -3.58
CA ALA A 218 17.01 8.66 -4.90
C ALA A 218 16.42 10.06 -4.81
N ASN A 219 16.77 10.91 -5.77
CA ASN A 219 16.24 12.28 -5.85
C ASN A 219 15.84 12.64 -7.29
N PRO A 220 14.56 12.95 -7.56
CA PRO A 220 13.42 12.71 -6.68
C PRO A 220 13.13 11.19 -6.52
N LEU A 221 12.44 10.80 -5.44
CA LEU A 221 12.13 9.40 -5.13
C LEU A 221 11.21 8.75 -6.17
N PRO A 222 11.66 7.78 -6.96
CA PRO A 222 10.87 7.22 -8.06
C PRO A 222 9.58 6.52 -7.59
N GLU A 223 8.53 6.60 -8.41
CA GLU A 223 7.26 5.92 -8.13
C GLU A 223 7.48 4.41 -8.08
N SER A 224 7.07 3.80 -6.99
CA SER A 224 7.35 2.39 -6.71
C SER A 224 6.33 1.78 -5.77
N HIS A 225 6.18 0.47 -5.85
CA HIS A 225 5.47 -0.35 -4.87
C HIS A 225 6.35 -1.52 -4.48
N LEU A 226 6.43 -1.81 -3.20
CA LEU A 226 7.14 -2.96 -2.68
C LEU A 226 6.13 -3.93 -2.08
N TYR A 227 6.01 -5.10 -2.70
CA TYR A 227 5.23 -6.21 -2.19
C TYR A 227 6.13 -7.12 -1.35
N VAL A 228 5.69 -7.43 -0.13
CA VAL A 228 6.39 -8.39 0.74
C VAL A 228 5.38 -9.38 1.31
N ASP A 229 5.64 -10.66 1.11
CA ASP A 229 5.02 -11.75 1.86
C ASP A 229 6.08 -12.74 2.40
N GLN A 230 5.62 -13.83 3.00
CA GLN A 230 6.47 -14.85 3.62
C GLN A 230 7.48 -15.48 2.63
N SER A 231 7.15 -15.51 1.35
CA SER A 231 7.89 -16.21 0.29
C SER A 231 8.51 -15.27 -0.76
N VAL A 232 7.85 -14.15 -1.05
CA VAL A 232 8.15 -13.29 -2.19
C VAL A 232 8.39 -11.87 -1.72
N CYS A 233 9.40 -11.23 -2.31
CA CYS A 233 9.64 -9.80 -2.22
C CYS A 233 9.70 -9.27 -3.66
N ALA A 234 8.81 -8.36 -4.02
CA ALA A 234 8.72 -7.82 -5.38
C ALA A 234 8.66 -6.30 -5.37
N LEU A 235 9.58 -5.66 -6.09
CA LEU A 235 9.63 -4.23 -6.32
C LEU A 235 9.08 -3.90 -7.71
N PHE A 236 7.99 -3.14 -7.75
CA PHE A 236 7.43 -2.55 -8.96
C PHE A 236 7.94 -1.14 -9.06
N TRP A 237 8.68 -0.83 -10.12
CA TRP A 237 9.43 0.42 -10.18
C TRP A 237 9.21 1.16 -11.49
N ARG A 238 8.92 2.47 -11.41
CA ARG A 238 8.87 3.37 -12.57
C ARG A 238 10.25 4.00 -12.72
N LEU A 239 11.17 3.26 -13.33
CA LEU A 239 12.51 3.76 -13.60
C LEU A 239 12.89 3.63 -15.06
N ASP A 240 13.68 4.57 -15.52
CA ASP A 240 14.33 4.48 -16.81
C ASP A 240 15.54 3.55 -16.68
N SER A 241 15.38 2.31 -17.16
CA SER A 241 16.44 1.29 -17.15
C SER A 241 17.66 1.69 -17.97
N MET A 242 17.60 2.77 -18.76
CA MET A 242 18.71 3.27 -19.55
C MET A 242 19.80 3.93 -18.70
N LYS A 243 19.53 4.30 -17.44
CA LYS A 243 20.56 4.84 -16.55
C LYS A 243 21.42 3.72 -15.94
N ILE A 244 22.74 3.84 -16.06
CA ILE A 244 23.70 2.82 -15.58
C ILE A 244 23.56 2.55 -14.07
N GLU A 245 23.32 3.59 -13.26
CA GLU A 245 23.15 3.46 -11.81
C GLU A 245 21.93 2.62 -11.43
N ALA A 246 20.82 2.84 -12.14
CA ALA A 246 19.60 2.06 -11.99
C ALA A 246 19.85 0.57 -12.25
N ALA A 247 20.55 0.26 -13.35
CA ALA A 247 20.86 -1.11 -13.72
C ALA A 247 21.70 -1.81 -12.64
N LYS A 248 22.66 -1.11 -12.03
CA LYS A 248 23.46 -1.64 -10.90
C LYS A 248 22.58 -1.96 -9.69
N VAL A 249 21.69 -1.05 -9.31
CA VAL A 249 20.77 -1.27 -8.17
C VAL A 249 19.82 -2.44 -8.44
N ILE A 250 19.25 -2.52 -9.66
CA ILE A 250 18.39 -3.64 -10.07
C ILE A 250 19.15 -4.97 -9.99
N GLN A 251 20.40 -5.01 -10.45
CA GLN A 251 21.22 -6.21 -10.37
C GLN A 251 21.50 -6.62 -8.92
N GLN A 252 21.77 -5.67 -8.03
CA GLN A 252 21.97 -5.92 -6.61
C GLN A 252 20.69 -6.47 -5.96
N LEU A 253 19.53 -5.86 -6.22
CA LEU A 253 18.24 -6.32 -5.70
C LEU A 253 17.90 -7.74 -6.18
N LYS A 254 18.17 -8.06 -7.45
CA LYS A 254 18.00 -9.41 -8.01
C LYS A 254 18.91 -10.43 -7.33
N LYS A 255 20.17 -10.08 -7.05
CA LYS A 255 21.11 -10.93 -6.28
C LYS A 255 20.61 -11.21 -4.86
N MET A 256 19.85 -10.28 -4.28
CA MET A 256 19.19 -10.45 -2.97
C MET A 256 17.87 -11.24 -3.05
N GLY A 257 17.45 -11.69 -4.23
CA GLY A 257 16.19 -12.41 -4.42
C GLY A 257 14.94 -11.52 -4.45
N VAL A 258 15.11 -10.21 -4.66
CA VAL A 258 13.98 -9.29 -4.91
C VAL A 258 13.59 -9.39 -6.38
N LEU A 259 12.33 -9.71 -6.65
CA LEU A 259 11.76 -9.65 -8.00
C LEU A 259 11.60 -8.17 -8.39
N VAL A 260 12.14 -7.76 -9.53
CA VAL A 260 12.01 -6.38 -10.01
C VAL A 260 11.20 -6.38 -11.30
N SER A 261 10.09 -5.64 -11.29
CA SER A 261 9.09 -5.57 -12.36
C SER A 261 8.77 -4.12 -12.73
N SER A 262 8.13 -3.93 -13.90
CA SER A 262 7.60 -2.63 -14.30
C SER A 262 6.52 -2.13 -13.32
N TYR A 263 6.49 -0.82 -13.06
CA TYR A 263 5.46 -0.20 -12.22
C TYR A 263 4.03 -0.58 -12.58
N GLN A 264 3.74 -0.71 -13.88
CA GLN A 264 2.39 -1.01 -14.38
C GLN A 264 1.94 -2.44 -14.06
N GLU A 265 2.87 -3.35 -13.76
CA GLU A 265 2.57 -4.76 -13.50
C GLU A 265 2.02 -5.01 -12.10
N VAL A 266 2.07 -4.02 -11.19
CA VAL A 266 1.70 -4.19 -9.78
C VAL A 266 0.32 -4.81 -9.59
N TYR A 267 -0.70 -4.31 -10.30
CA TYR A 267 -2.07 -4.81 -10.14
C TYR A 267 -2.27 -6.18 -10.79
N GLY A 268 -1.60 -6.44 -11.92
CA GLY A 268 -1.59 -7.76 -12.56
C GLY A 268 -0.96 -8.81 -11.65
N PHE A 269 0.16 -8.45 -11.01
CA PHE A 269 0.82 -9.29 -10.01
C PHE A 269 -0.06 -9.56 -8.80
N LEU A 270 -0.68 -8.53 -8.21
CA LEU A 270 -1.56 -8.68 -7.04
C LEU A 270 -2.77 -9.59 -7.34
N ARG A 271 -3.36 -9.49 -8.54
CA ARG A 271 -4.44 -10.37 -8.97
C ARG A 271 -3.99 -11.84 -9.03
N ARG A 272 -2.82 -12.12 -9.61
CA ARG A 272 -2.25 -13.48 -9.63
C ARG A 272 -1.99 -14.02 -8.23
N ARG A 273 -1.36 -13.22 -7.34
CA ARG A 273 -1.12 -13.62 -5.94
C ARG A 273 -2.40 -13.94 -5.19
N ARG A 274 -3.47 -13.18 -5.42
CA ARG A 274 -4.80 -13.48 -4.86
C ARG A 274 -5.32 -14.83 -5.35
N GLN A 275 -5.25 -15.11 -6.65
CA GLN A 275 -5.70 -16.38 -7.23
C GLN A 275 -4.90 -17.57 -6.69
N GLU A 276 -3.58 -17.43 -6.60
CA GLU A 276 -2.69 -18.44 -6.02
C GLU A 276 -3.03 -18.70 -4.53
N GLY A 277 -3.30 -17.66 -3.76
CA GLY A 277 -3.71 -17.77 -2.37
C GLY A 277 -5.06 -18.48 -2.19
N VAL A 278 -6.02 -18.24 -3.09
CA VAL A 278 -7.31 -18.95 -3.10
C VAL A 278 -7.11 -20.43 -3.43
N LYS A 279 -6.32 -20.73 -4.47
CA LYS A 279 -6.02 -22.11 -4.87
C LYS A 279 -5.34 -22.89 -3.74
N ARG A 280 -4.34 -22.29 -3.08
CA ARG A 280 -3.63 -22.92 -1.97
C ARG A 280 -4.55 -23.29 -0.81
N LYS A 281 -5.50 -22.41 -0.45
CA LYS A 281 -6.49 -22.70 0.61
C LYS A 281 -7.40 -23.86 0.24
N GLU A 282 -7.79 -23.95 -1.03
CA GLU A 282 -8.61 -25.05 -1.53
C GLU A 282 -7.83 -26.38 -1.50
N ASP A 283 -6.58 -26.37 -1.95
CA ASP A 283 -5.69 -27.55 -1.91
C ASP A 283 -5.45 -28.01 -0.45
N GLU A 284 -5.22 -27.08 0.48
CA GLU A 284 -5.04 -27.36 1.92
C GLU A 284 -6.32 -27.98 2.53
N LYS A 285 -7.50 -27.48 2.16
CA LYS A 285 -8.79 -28.03 2.59
C LYS A 285 -9.00 -29.45 2.07
N GLN A 286 -8.77 -29.68 0.77
CA GLN A 286 -8.89 -31.02 0.17
C GLN A 286 -7.92 -32.02 0.80
N GLN A 287 -6.70 -31.60 1.09
CA GLN A 287 -5.72 -32.44 1.77
C GLN A 287 -6.14 -32.77 3.21
N ALA A 288 -6.73 -31.82 3.93
CA ALA A 288 -7.26 -32.04 5.27
C ALA A 288 -8.45 -33.02 5.27
N GLU A 289 -9.38 -32.87 4.32
CA GLU A 289 -10.51 -33.79 4.13
C GLU A 289 -10.05 -35.20 3.77
N LYS A 290 -9.06 -35.33 2.88
CA LYS A 290 -8.45 -36.62 2.53
C LYS A 290 -7.82 -37.29 3.76
N LYS A 291 -7.02 -36.56 4.55
CA LYS A 291 -6.43 -37.07 5.79
C LYS A 291 -7.49 -37.50 6.82
N LEU A 292 -8.59 -36.75 6.91
CA LEU A 292 -9.71 -37.09 7.80
C LEU A 292 -10.43 -38.36 7.33
N ALA A 293 -10.68 -38.50 6.03
CA ALA A 293 -11.29 -39.68 5.44
C ALA A 293 -10.42 -40.93 5.64
N GLU A 294 -9.10 -40.82 5.41
CA GLU A 294 -8.14 -41.90 5.67
C GLU A 294 -8.12 -42.30 7.14
N SER A 295 -8.15 -41.33 8.07
CA SER A 295 -8.23 -41.59 9.50
C SER A 295 -9.52 -42.33 9.90
N LYS A 296 -10.67 -41.89 9.38
CA LYS A 296 -11.97 -42.56 9.59
C LYS A 296 -11.99 -43.98 9.02
N ALA A 297 -11.45 -44.19 7.83
CA ALA A 297 -11.35 -45.51 7.22
C ALA A 297 -10.49 -46.46 8.05
N ARG A 298 -9.33 -46.00 8.55
CA ARG A 298 -8.48 -46.77 9.48
C ARG A 298 -9.18 -47.12 10.79
N GLN A 299 -10.01 -46.21 11.30
CA GLN A 299 -10.82 -46.45 12.50
C GLN A 299 -11.89 -47.51 12.25
N MET A 300 -12.61 -47.44 11.13
CA MET A 300 -13.64 -48.43 10.76
C MET A 300 -13.07 -49.83 10.53
N LEU A 301 -11.89 -49.93 9.91
CA LEU A 301 -11.22 -51.22 9.65
C LEU A 301 -10.57 -51.83 10.90
N GLY A 302 -10.71 -51.22 12.09
CA GLY A 302 -10.16 -51.77 13.34
C GLY A 302 -8.63 -51.81 13.40
N ILE A 303 -7.92 -51.20 12.44
CA ILE A 303 -6.46 -51.27 12.31
C ILE A 303 -5.75 -50.63 13.52
N ASN A 304 -6.41 -49.71 14.24
CA ASN A 304 -5.87 -49.12 15.46
C ASN A 304 -5.89 -50.04 16.71
N ARG A 305 -6.52 -51.22 16.68
CA ARG A 305 -6.50 -52.16 17.81
C ARG A 305 -5.33 -53.16 17.79
N MET A 306 -4.71 -53.41 16.65
CA MET A 306 -3.67 -54.46 16.53
C MET A 306 -2.29 -54.01 17.01
N SER A 307 -2.00 -52.71 17.09
CA SER A 307 -0.71 -52.19 17.58
C SER A 307 -0.55 -52.22 19.11
N ARG A 308 -1.59 -52.55 19.88
CA ARG A 308 -1.50 -52.77 21.35
C ARG A 308 -1.27 -54.23 21.76
N LEU A 309 -1.31 -55.17 20.82
CA LEU A 309 -1.15 -56.60 21.12
C LEU A 309 0.25 -57.15 20.75
N LEU A 310 1.15 -56.31 20.23
CA LEU A 310 2.55 -56.70 20.10
C LEU A 310 3.23 -56.55 21.46
N PRO A 311 3.74 -57.63 22.07
CA PRO A 311 4.50 -57.55 23.31
C PRO A 311 5.69 -56.62 23.10
N LYS A 312 5.86 -55.62 23.98
CA LYS A 312 7.07 -54.81 24.02
C LYS A 312 8.24 -55.76 24.21
N SER A 313 9.08 -55.93 23.20
CA SER A 313 10.36 -56.65 23.33
C SER A 313 11.22 -55.90 24.34
N SER A 314 11.15 -56.33 25.59
CA SER A 314 11.98 -55.87 26.68
C SER A 314 13.37 -56.48 26.55
N GLU A 315 14.15 -56.02 25.58
CA GLU A 315 15.58 -56.31 25.49
C GLU A 315 16.29 -55.09 24.91
N LYS A 316 16.78 -54.23 25.81
CA LYS A 316 17.91 -53.36 25.50
C LYS A 316 19.16 -54.10 25.98
N PRO A 317 20.08 -54.52 25.10
CA PRO A 317 21.40 -54.95 25.52
C PRO A 317 22.11 -53.75 26.16
N GLY A 318 22.69 -53.99 27.33
CA GLY A 318 23.35 -52.96 28.13
C GLY A 318 24.52 -52.31 27.40
N ASN A 319 24.56 -50.98 27.42
CA ASN A 319 25.80 -50.24 27.26
C ASN A 319 26.18 -49.62 28.60
N ASN A 320 26.82 -50.47 29.41
CA ASN A 320 27.69 -50.05 30.50
C ASN A 320 28.99 -49.52 29.90
N TRP A 321 29.14 -48.19 29.81
CA TRP A 321 30.46 -47.57 29.88
C TRP A 321 30.39 -46.43 30.87
N ARG A 322 30.77 -46.76 32.12
CA ARG A 322 31.14 -45.79 33.14
C ARG A 322 32.48 -45.19 32.75
N THR A 323 32.54 -43.89 32.53
CA THR A 323 33.81 -43.13 32.60
C THR A 323 33.96 -42.48 33.98
N PRO A 324 35.18 -42.41 34.54
CA PRO A 324 35.39 -41.99 35.92
C PRO A 324 35.28 -40.47 36.07
N ARG A 325 34.63 -40.03 37.15
CA ARG A 325 34.73 -38.66 37.68
C ARG A 325 36.12 -38.44 38.31
N MET A 326 36.72 -37.30 38.04
CA MET A 326 37.73 -36.66 38.91
C MET A 326 37.33 -35.19 39.18
N PRO A 327 37.75 -34.58 40.30
CA PRO A 327 37.02 -33.51 40.97
C PRO A 327 37.59 -32.09 40.81
N SER A 328 36.66 -31.14 40.87
CA SER A 328 36.66 -29.83 41.57
C SER A 328 37.81 -28.82 41.42
N ARG A 329 37.42 -27.59 41.04
CA ARG A 329 37.57 -26.28 41.75
C ARG A 329 37.70 -25.15 40.69
N ALA A 330 37.26 -23.92 40.87
CA ALA A 330 36.33 -23.23 41.75
C ALA A 330 36.17 -21.77 41.23
N ARG A 331 35.10 -21.08 41.66
CA ARG A 331 34.90 -19.60 41.67
C ARG A 331 34.60 -18.97 40.29
N SER A 332 33.69 -18.01 40.13
CA SER A 332 32.99 -17.10 41.06
C SER A 332 31.77 -16.46 40.38
N ALA A 333 30.83 -16.01 41.23
CA ALA A 333 29.80 -14.97 41.06
C ALA A 333 30.04 -13.95 39.92
N THR A 334 29.06 -13.37 39.23
CA THR A 334 27.88 -12.54 39.64
C THR A 334 27.26 -12.15 38.27
N SER A 335 25.97 -11.99 37.99
CA SER A 335 24.95 -11.12 38.58
C SER A 335 23.66 -11.36 37.77
N PHE A 336 22.56 -11.63 38.47
CA PHE A 336 21.20 -11.57 37.95
C PHE A 336 20.73 -10.12 38.12
N ALA A 337 20.34 -9.45 37.04
CA ALA A 337 19.58 -8.21 37.11
C ALA A 337 18.20 -8.44 36.49
N SER A 338 17.22 -8.51 37.38
CA SER A 338 15.78 -8.45 37.17
C SER A 338 15.37 -7.13 36.51
N PHE A 339 14.68 -7.19 35.38
CA PHE A 339 13.98 -6.04 34.82
C PHE A 339 12.59 -5.94 35.44
N GLN A 340 12.40 -4.93 36.29
CA GLN A 340 11.13 -4.57 36.90
C GLN A 340 10.36 -3.61 35.97
N LEU A 341 9.10 -3.97 35.69
CA LEU A 341 8.08 -3.10 35.13
C LEU A 341 7.65 -2.03 36.16
N ARG A 342 7.73 -0.76 35.78
CA ARG A 342 6.87 0.36 36.21
C ARG A 342 6.65 1.20 34.94
N GLY A 343 5.46 1.67 34.58
CA GLY A 343 4.34 2.12 35.42
C GLY A 343 4.24 3.64 35.28
N LEU A 344 3.41 4.05 34.30
CA LEU A 344 2.55 5.24 34.17
C LEU A 344 2.67 6.48 35.11
N GLN A 345 2.32 7.63 34.51
CA GLN A 345 2.01 8.98 35.02
C GLN A 345 3.22 9.92 35.18
N THR A 346 3.25 11.15 34.65
CA THR A 346 2.17 12.13 34.36
C THR A 346 2.21 12.70 32.95
#